data_AF-A0A3S5CGC0-F1
#
_entry.id   AF-A0A3S5CGC0-F1
#
_cell.length_a   1.000
_cell.length_b   1.000
_cell.length_c   1.000
_cell.angle_alpha   90.00
_cell.angle_beta   90.00
_cell.angle_gamma   90.00
#
_symmetry.space_group_name_H-M   'P 1'
#
loop_
_entity.id
_entity.type
_entity.pdbx_description
1 polymer ?
#
loop_
_entity_poly.entity_id
_entity_poly.type
_entity_poly.pdbx_seq_one_letter_code
_entity_poly.pdbx_strand_id
1 'polypeptide(L)' 'MVTLFSAPNYCGEFDNAGAMMSVDDTLLCSFQILKPAEKKKYCVGIGTGSRPVTPPRNTKAKGKM' A
#
# COMPACT_ATOMS: atom_id res chain seq x y z
N MET A 1 1.82 15.59 -19.15
CA MET A 1 1.85 14.16 -18.75
C MET A 1 1.98 14.12 -17.23
N VAL A 2 1.18 13.30 -16.54
CA VAL A 2 1.24 13.14 -15.08
C VAL A 2 1.61 11.69 -14.77
N THR A 3 2.42 11.45 -13.74
CA THR A 3 2.78 10.11 -13.26
C THR A 3 2.35 9.99 -11.82
N LEU A 4 1.53 8.98 -11.52
CA LEU A 4 0.96 8.77 -10.19
C LEU A 4 1.58 7.55 -9.53
N PHE A 5 2.09 7.77 -8.32
CA PHE A 5 2.51 6.70 -7.42
C PHE A 5 1.55 6.66 -6.24
N SER A 6 0.95 5.49 -5.97
CA SER A 6 -0.01 5.33 -4.87
C SER A 6 0.61 4.77 -3.59
N ALA A 7 1.84 4.26 -3.66
CA ALA A 7 2.56 3.70 -2.52
C ALA A 7 3.52 4.74 -1.91
N PRO A 8 3.19 5.38 -0.77
CA PRO A 8 4.14 6.22 -0.07
C PRO A 8 5.26 5.36 0.52
N ASN A 9 6.48 5.86 0.49
CA ASN A 9 7.68 5.14 0.92
C ASN A 9 7.80 3.75 0.27
N TYR A 10 7.85 3.74 -1.06
CA TYR A 10 7.87 2.51 -1.84
C TYR A 10 8.99 1.56 -1.37
N CYS A 11 8.62 0.31 -1.09
CA CYS A 11 9.49 -0.72 -0.50
C CYS A 11 10.18 -0.37 0.83
N GLY A 12 9.91 0.78 1.44
CA GLY A 12 10.67 1.25 2.60
C GLY A 12 12.02 1.91 2.26
N GLU A 13 12.31 2.11 0.97
CA GLU A 13 13.62 2.57 0.46
C GLU A 13 13.61 4.04 0.01
N PHE A 14 12.42 4.59 -0.27
CA PHE A 14 12.26 5.94 -0.83
C PHE A 14 11.48 6.82 0.14
N ASP A 15 11.68 8.14 0.13
CA ASP A 15 10.90 9.10 0.93
C ASP A 15 9.71 9.68 0.16
N ASN A 16 9.31 9.03 -0.93
CA ASN A 16 8.24 9.50 -1.80
C ASN A 16 6.88 9.52 -1.08
N ALA A 17 6.07 10.54 -1.37
CA ALA A 17 4.66 10.52 -1.05
C ALA A 17 3.89 9.63 -2.04
N GLY A 18 2.72 9.15 -1.61
CA GLY A 18 1.71 8.61 -2.50
C GLY A 18 0.75 9.72 -2.95
N ALA A 19 0.03 9.52 -4.03
CA ALA A 19 -1.01 10.42 -4.52
C ALA A 19 -2.19 9.65 -5.10
N MET A 20 -3.39 10.19 -4.90
CA MET A 20 -4.61 9.78 -5.61
C MET A 20 -5.12 10.96 -6.43
N MET A 21 -5.49 10.73 -7.69
CA MET A 21 -6.07 11.75 -8.56
C MET A 21 -7.58 11.53 -8.65
N SER A 22 -8.37 12.55 -8.35
CA SER A 22 -9.81 12.59 -8.59
C SER A 22 -10.10 13.49 -9.78
N VAL A 23 -10.98 13.06 -10.67
CA VAL A 23 -11.45 13.82 -11.83
C VAL A 23 -12.96 13.99 -11.68
N ASP A 24 -13.45 15.21 -11.75
CA ASP A 24 -14.89 15.50 -11.70
C ASP A 24 -15.53 15.63 -13.09
N ASP A 25 -16.84 15.87 -13.14
CA ASP A 25 -17.61 15.99 -14.38
C ASP A 25 -17.19 17.21 -15.22
N THR A 26 -16.54 18.21 -14.61
CA THR A 26 -15.95 19.36 -15.32
C THR A 26 -14.53 19.09 -15.81
N LEU A 27 -14.06 17.84 -15.68
CA LEU A 27 -12.71 17.38 -15.98
C LEU A 27 -11.62 18.03 -15.12
N LEU A 28 -11.98 18.62 -13.98
CA LEU A 28 -11.00 19.15 -13.05
C LEU A 28 -10.28 18.00 -12.36
N CYS A 29 -8.95 18.01 -12.49
CA CYS A 29 -8.07 17.03 -11.87
C CYS A 29 -7.59 17.58 -10.52
N SER A 30 -7.88 16.87 -9.44
CA SER A 30 -7.41 17.19 -8.08
C SER A 30 -6.59 16.04 -7.50
N PHE A 31 -5.67 16.34 -6.58
CA PHE A 31 -4.75 15.34 -6.03
C PHE A 31 -4.81 15.32 -4.50
N GLN A 32 -4.90 14.12 -3.94
CA GLN A 32 -4.79 13.87 -2.50
C GLN A 32 -3.43 13.23 -2.24
N ILE A 33 -2.57 13.92 -1.49
CA ILE A 33 -1.20 13.47 -1.20
C ILE A 33 -1.19 12.67 0.11
N LEU A 34 -0.69 11.45 0.04
CA LEU A 34 -0.47 10.56 1.17
C LEU A 34 0.99 10.67 1.61
N LYS A 35 1.23 11.31 2.76
CA LYS A 35 2.56 11.33 3.37
C LYS A 35 2.91 9.93 3.89
N PRO A 36 4.19 9.52 3.85
CA PRO A 36 4.64 8.31 4.53
C PRO A 36 4.17 8.29 5.98
N ALA A 37 3.53 7.20 6.41
CA ALA A 37 3.14 7.05 7.79
C ALA A 37 4.40 6.95 8.67
N GLU A 38 4.43 7.70 9.77
CA GLU A 38 5.44 7.48 10.80
C GLU A 38 5.30 6.04 11.30
N LYS A 39 6.41 5.30 11.32
CA LYS A 39 6.44 3.93 11.84
C LYS A 39 6.11 3.98 13.34
N LYS A 40 4.83 3.91 13.71
CA LYS A 40 4.45 3.56 15.08
C LYS A 40 5.04 2.17 15.31
N LYS A 41 6.04 2.11 16.19
CA LYS A 41 6.63 0.86 16.66
C LYS A 41 5.51 0.12 17.39
N TYR A 42 4.72 -0.67 16.69
CA TYR A 42 3.90 -1.68 17.34
C TYR A 42 4.88 -2.70 17.93
N CYS A 43 5.31 -2.45 19.17
CA CYS A 43 5.91 -3.48 20.00
C CYS A 43 4.80 -4.47 20.34
N VAL A 44 4.65 -5.49 19.51
CA VAL A 44 3.90 -6.69 19.85
C VAL A 44 4.92 -7.81 19.94
N GLY A 45 5.31 -8.17 21.17
CA GLY A 45 5.85 -9.51 21.40
C GLY A 45 4.80 -10.54 20.97
N ILE A 46 5.12 -11.67 20.34
CA ILE A 46 6.37 -12.45 20.28
C ILE A 46 6.38 -13.13 18.90
N GLY A 47 7.47 -13.04 18.13
CA GLY A 47 7.67 -13.82 16.90
C GLY A 47 7.00 -13.28 15.64
N THR A 48 7.71 -12.39 14.93
CA THR A 48 7.66 -12.18 13.46
C THR A 48 6.31 -12.37 12.74
N GLY A 49 5.34 -11.49 13.02
CA GLY A 49 3.97 -11.59 12.50
C GLY A 49 3.38 -10.30 11.91
N SER A 50 4.16 -9.47 11.22
CA SER A 50 3.67 -8.15 10.75
C SER A 50 4.12 -7.80 9.33
N ARG A 51 3.72 -8.64 8.36
CA ARG A 51 3.66 -8.22 6.96
C ARG A 51 2.19 -8.25 6.55
N PRO A 52 1.62 -7.20 5.94
CA PRO A 52 0.43 -7.37 5.13
C PRO A 52 0.87 -8.21 3.92
N VAL A 53 0.84 -9.52 4.06
CA VAL A 53 1.12 -10.44 2.96
C VAL A 53 -0.01 -10.21 1.98
N THR A 54 0.35 -9.94 0.73
CA THR A 54 -0.57 -9.96 -0.42
C THR A 54 -1.58 -11.10 -0.27
N PRO A 55 -2.86 -10.90 -0.64
CA PRO A 55 -3.89 -11.91 -0.46
C PRO A 55 -3.38 -13.30 -0.87
N PRO A 56 -3.51 -14.33 -0.02
CA PRO A 56 -2.95 -15.64 -0.31
C PRO A 56 -3.52 -16.14 -1.64
N ARG A 57 -2.63 -16.54 -2.55
CA ARG A 57 -2.99 -17.14 -3.84
C ARG A 57 -3.85 -18.38 -3.54
N ASN A 58 -5.10 -18.40 -4.01
CA ASN A 58 -6.03 -19.51 -3.84
C ASN A 58 -5.48 -20.79 -4.52
N THR A 59 -4.65 -21.56 -3.81
CA THR A 59 -4.32 -22.95 -4.18
C THR A 59 -5.46 -23.82 -3.68
N LYS A 60 -6.40 -24.11 -4.59
CA LYS A 60 -7.44 -25.12 -4.36
C LYS A 60 -6.80 -26.41 -3.82
N ALA A 61 -7.19 -26.80 -2.62
CA ALA A 61 -6.89 -28.09 -2.02
C ALA A 61 -7.21 -29.22 -3.02
N LYS A 62 -6.24 -30.09 -3.29
CA LYS A 62 -6.47 -31.40 -3.90
C LYS A 62 -5.79 -32.49 -3.07
N GLY A 63 -6.64 -33.27 -2.42
CA GLY A 63 -6.41 -34.69 -2.16
C GLY A 63 -5.56 -35.06 -0.94
N LYS A 64 -6.22 -35.27 0.21
CA LYS A 64 -5.79 -36.32 1.15
C LYS A 64 -5.94 -37.68 0.46
N MET A 65 -4.89 -38.47 0.44
CA MET A 65 -4.93 -39.94 0.55
C MET A 65 -4.04 -40.33 1.72
#